data_AF-A0A842V2Z9-F1
#
_entry.id   AF-A0A842V2Z9-F1
#
_cell.length_a   1.000
_cell.length_b   1.000
_cell.length_c   1.000
_cell.angle_alpha   90.00
_cell.angle_beta   90.00
_cell.angle_gamma   90.00
#
_symmetry.space_group_name_H-M   'P 1'
#
loop_
_entity.id
_entity.type
_entity.pdbx_description
1 polymer ?
#
loop_
_entity_poly.entity_id
_entity_poly.type
_entity_poly.pdbx_seq_one_letter_code
_entity_poly.pdbx_strand_id
1 'polypeptide(L)'
;MIFRRLGLINIRDIIWIMALALLWTVASSITNRLFGFQSAYIFSILTLSFFLTFAVNISPKQGTGLLFLILGGLFTYTLNDIGSAGINRLILLLATGVVFEIIFFLLSIEYKKNIRMNTIIAATISAGLIPVIMGLLYSLEIVSRMIVPVINLMLLSLVTAFAGSLISFLFWYRIKATKLYIRMVYMNE
;
A
#
# COMPACT_ATOMS: atom_id res chain seq x y z
N MET A 1 -9.95 -21.36 11.64
CA MET A 1 -9.18 -20.40 10.81
C MET A 1 -9.85 -19.03 10.60
N ILE A 2 -11.12 -18.85 11.00
CA ILE A 2 -11.89 -17.59 10.89
C ILE A 2 -11.48 -16.57 11.99
N PHE A 3 -11.20 -17.05 13.21
CA PHE A 3 -10.89 -16.18 14.37
C PHE A 3 -9.46 -15.60 14.42
N ARG A 4 -8.48 -16.16 13.71
CA ARG A 4 -7.12 -15.56 13.64
C ARG A 4 -7.08 -14.22 12.88
N ARG A 5 -8.17 -13.85 12.17
CA ARG A 5 -8.25 -12.73 11.21
C ARG A 5 -8.91 -11.47 11.77
N LEU A 6 -9.73 -11.63 12.81
CA LEU A 6 -10.17 -10.56 13.73
C LEU A 6 -9.20 -10.43 14.92
N GLY A 7 -8.13 -11.22 14.92
CA GLY A 7 -7.11 -11.15 15.95
C GLY A 7 -6.45 -9.78 15.91
N LEU A 8 -6.31 -9.18 17.08
CA LEU A 8 -5.59 -7.92 17.25
C LEU A 8 -4.18 -8.03 16.66
N ILE A 9 -3.68 -6.92 16.10
CA ILE A 9 -2.31 -6.82 15.63
C ILE A 9 -1.39 -7.05 16.83
N ASN A 10 -0.49 -8.05 16.73
CA ASN A 10 0.43 -8.36 17.82
C ASN A 10 1.65 -7.44 17.71
N ILE A 11 2.41 -7.28 18.81
CA ILE A 11 3.64 -6.47 18.82
C ILE A 11 4.61 -6.85 17.68
N ARG A 12 4.71 -8.14 17.38
CA ARG A 12 5.56 -8.67 16.30
C ARG A 12 5.10 -8.21 14.92
N ASP A 13 3.80 -8.14 14.69
CA ASP A 13 3.24 -7.63 13.42
C ASP A 13 3.58 -6.15 13.26
N ILE A 14 3.43 -5.36 14.34
CA ILE A 14 3.81 -3.94 14.36
C ILE A 14 5.29 -3.76 14.00
N ILE A 15 6.18 -4.58 14.58
CA ILE A 15 7.62 -4.53 14.27
C ILE A 15 7.88 -4.80 12.78
N TRP A 16 7.24 -5.82 12.19
CA TRP A 16 7.40 -6.11 10.77
C TRP A 16 6.85 -5.00 9.87
N ILE A 17 5.66 -4.49 10.18
CA ILE A 17 5.03 -3.41 9.42
C ILE A 17 5.91 -2.16 9.48
N MET A 18 6.44 -1.83 10.67
CA MET A 18 7.37 -0.72 10.88
C MET A 18 8.66 -0.89 10.07
N ALA A 19 9.26 -2.09 10.09
CA ALA A 19 10.46 -2.38 9.31
C ALA A 19 10.21 -2.21 7.80
N LEU A 20 9.07 -2.69 7.30
CA LEU A 20 8.69 -2.51 5.89
C LEU A 20 8.42 -1.04 5.54
N ALA A 21 7.77 -0.28 6.43
CA ALA A 21 7.55 1.15 6.23
C ALA A 21 8.87 1.94 6.17
N LEU A 22 9.85 1.58 7.01
CA LEU A 22 11.21 2.14 6.95
C LEU A 22 11.93 1.77 5.65
N LEU A 23 11.86 0.50 5.21
CA LEU A 23 12.44 0.09 3.93
C LEU A 23 11.81 0.81 2.76
N TRP A 24 10.48 0.98 2.77
CA TRP A 24 9.78 1.77 1.77
C TRP A 24 10.25 3.24 1.79
N THR A 25 10.42 3.83 2.96
CA THR A 25 10.92 5.21 3.10
C THR A 25 12.31 5.38 2.49
N VAL A 26 13.21 4.42 2.70
CA VAL A 26 14.54 4.42 2.08
C VAL A 26 14.41 4.31 0.56
N ALA A 27 13.56 3.41 0.06
CA ALA A 27 13.31 3.26 -1.37
C ALA A 27 12.76 4.56 -1.99
N SER A 28 11.77 5.19 -1.35
CA SER A 28 11.19 6.47 -1.77
C SER A 28 12.20 7.62 -1.71
N SER A 29 13.11 7.61 -0.72
CA SER A 29 14.16 8.62 -0.63
C SER A 29 15.16 8.51 -1.78
N ILE A 30 15.51 7.29 -2.17
CA ILE A 30 16.38 7.02 -3.33
C ILE A 30 15.68 7.46 -4.61
N THR A 31 14.40 7.13 -4.80
CA THR A 31 13.68 7.49 -6.02
C THR A 31 13.53 9.00 -6.19
N ASN A 32 13.21 9.73 -5.12
CA ASN A 32 13.14 11.20 -5.14
C ASN A 32 14.46 11.87 -5.54
N ARG A 33 15.61 11.27 -5.18
CA ARG A 33 16.93 11.85 -5.46
C ARG A 33 17.43 11.54 -6.87
N LEU A 34 17.10 10.36 -7.39
CA LEU A 34 17.64 9.87 -8.66
C LEU A 34 16.76 10.18 -9.87
N PHE A 35 15.45 10.34 -9.68
CA PHE A 35 14.49 10.48 -10.78
C PHE A 35 13.80 11.85 -10.79
N GLY A 36 13.41 12.32 -11.98
CA GLY A 36 12.54 13.47 -12.12
C GLY A 36 11.11 13.19 -11.64
N PHE A 37 10.30 14.25 -11.42
CA PHE A 37 8.97 14.16 -10.79
C PHE A 37 8.05 13.06 -11.35
N GLN A 38 7.95 12.94 -12.68
CA GLN A 38 7.07 11.94 -13.32
C GLN A 38 7.54 10.50 -13.07
N SER A 39 8.83 10.23 -13.24
CA SER A 39 9.41 8.91 -13.01
C SER A 39 9.41 8.56 -11.52
N ALA A 40 9.72 9.52 -10.65
CA ALA A 40 9.66 9.36 -9.20
C ALA A 40 8.23 8.97 -8.76
N TYR A 41 7.20 9.61 -9.31
CA TYR A 41 5.80 9.25 -9.05
C TYR A 41 5.49 7.79 -9.40
N ILE A 42 5.84 7.34 -10.61
CA ILE A 42 5.60 5.96 -11.06
C ILE A 42 6.31 4.96 -10.14
N PHE A 43 7.60 5.19 -9.85
CA PHE A 43 8.35 4.31 -8.94
C PHE A 43 7.79 4.29 -7.53
N SER A 44 7.23 5.41 -7.08
CA SER A 44 6.70 5.53 -5.72
C SER A 44 5.36 4.80 -5.60
N ILE A 45 4.49 4.85 -6.62
CA ILE A 45 3.29 3.99 -6.70
C ILE A 45 3.69 2.51 -6.76
N LEU A 46 4.67 2.15 -7.59
CA LEU A 46 5.14 0.78 -7.73
C LEU A 46 5.65 0.21 -6.40
N THR A 47 6.54 0.95 -5.72
CA THR A 47 7.12 0.53 -4.44
C THR A 47 6.09 0.55 -3.31
N LEU A 48 5.20 1.55 -3.28
CA LEU A 48 4.09 1.61 -2.32
C LEU A 48 3.23 0.35 -2.42
N SER A 49 2.72 0.02 -3.60
CA SER A 49 1.89 -1.16 -3.81
C SER A 49 2.66 -2.46 -3.55
N PHE A 50 3.96 -2.50 -3.86
CA PHE A 50 4.83 -3.64 -3.52
C PHE A 50 4.90 -3.86 -2.01
N PHE A 51 5.29 -2.85 -1.23
CA PHE A 51 5.48 -2.97 0.21
C PHE A 51 4.15 -3.13 0.98
N LEU A 52 3.09 -2.44 0.55
CA LEU A 52 1.74 -2.61 1.12
C LEU A 52 1.24 -4.05 0.95
N THR A 53 1.33 -4.59 -0.27
CA THR A 53 0.95 -5.98 -0.55
C THR A 53 1.81 -6.96 0.24
N PHE A 54 3.10 -6.65 0.41
CA PHE A 54 4.03 -7.49 1.16
C PHE A 54 3.70 -7.50 2.66
N ALA A 55 3.40 -6.33 3.23
CA ALA A 55 3.03 -6.18 4.63
C ALA A 55 1.79 -7.01 4.99
N VAL A 56 0.74 -6.92 4.16
CA VAL A 56 -0.50 -7.69 4.36
C VAL A 56 -0.30 -9.19 4.12
N ASN A 57 0.61 -9.58 3.21
CA ASN A 57 0.95 -10.98 3.01
C ASN A 57 1.71 -11.58 4.21
N ILE A 58 2.59 -10.81 4.86
CA ILE A 58 3.31 -11.22 6.08
C ILE A 58 2.37 -11.27 7.28
N SER A 59 1.56 -10.22 7.48
CA SER A 59 0.58 -10.13 8.56
C SER A 59 -0.83 -9.98 7.99
N PRO A 60 -1.55 -11.09 7.72
CA PRO A 60 -2.86 -11.07 7.09
C PRO A 60 -3.97 -10.76 8.12
N LYS A 61 -3.83 -9.64 8.84
CA LYS A 61 -4.79 -9.12 9.83
C LYS A 61 -5.41 -7.82 9.33
N GLN A 62 -6.66 -7.56 9.70
CA GLN A 62 -7.32 -6.28 9.42
C GLN A 62 -6.56 -5.11 10.05
N GLY A 63 -6.51 -3.98 9.36
CA GLY A 63 -5.78 -2.79 9.79
C GLY A 63 -4.27 -2.80 9.46
N THR A 64 -3.73 -3.90 8.93
CA THR A 64 -2.31 -3.97 8.53
C THR A 64 -1.98 -2.99 7.42
N GLY A 65 -2.86 -2.86 6.42
CA GLY A 65 -2.64 -1.95 5.31
C GLY A 65 -2.75 -0.50 5.74
N LEU A 66 -3.75 -0.20 6.58
CA LEU A 66 -3.92 1.13 7.18
C LEU A 66 -2.70 1.52 8.04
N LEU A 67 -2.24 0.63 8.93
CA LEU A 67 -1.09 0.88 9.80
C LEU A 67 0.18 1.11 8.98
N PHE A 68 0.41 0.30 7.94
CA PHE A 68 1.53 0.47 7.02
C PHE A 68 1.53 1.86 6.37
N LEU A 69 0.38 2.30 5.87
CA LEU A 69 0.25 3.59 5.18
C LEU A 69 0.37 4.78 6.15
N ILE A 70 -0.13 4.65 7.38
CA ILE A 70 0.06 5.67 8.43
C ILE A 70 1.56 5.80 8.78
N LEU A 71 2.23 4.68 9.10
CA LEU A 71 3.65 4.69 9.43
C LEU A 71 4.51 5.18 8.25
N GLY A 72 4.19 4.73 7.04
CA GLY A 72 4.83 5.18 5.83
C GLY A 72 4.64 6.67 5.58
N GLY A 73 3.44 7.22 5.83
CA GLY A 73 3.19 8.66 5.75
C GLY A 73 3.93 9.48 6.80
N LEU A 74 4.09 8.95 8.01
CA LEU A 74 4.90 9.58 9.06
C LEU A 74 6.39 9.58 8.70
N PHE A 75 6.92 8.51 8.09
CA PHE A 75 8.33 8.43 7.75
C PHE A 75 8.69 9.15 6.43
N THR A 76 7.74 9.31 5.52
CA THR A 76 7.95 9.95 4.20
C THR A 76 7.47 11.40 4.13
N TYR A 77 7.13 12.03 5.26
CA TYR A 77 6.50 13.36 5.30
C TYR A 77 7.33 14.48 4.63
N THR A 78 8.66 14.32 4.53
CA THR A 78 9.56 15.29 3.89
C THR A 78 9.78 15.06 2.40
N LEU A 79 9.24 13.98 1.84
CA LEU A 79 9.44 13.59 0.45
C LEU A 79 8.29 14.09 -0.44
N ASN A 80 8.57 14.44 -1.69
CA ASN A 80 7.63 15.13 -2.61
C ASN A 80 7.15 14.26 -3.80
N ASP A 81 7.49 12.97 -3.82
CA ASP A 81 7.17 12.00 -4.86
C ASP A 81 5.68 11.60 -4.91
N ILE A 82 4.97 11.65 -3.79
CA ILE A 82 3.54 11.38 -3.71
C ILE A 82 2.88 12.52 -2.91
N GLY A 83 2.13 13.36 -3.62
CA GLY A 83 1.56 14.60 -3.07
C GLY A 83 2.45 15.80 -3.36
N SER A 84 1.91 16.81 -4.03
CA SER A 84 2.64 18.00 -4.49
C SER A 84 2.77 19.10 -3.44
N ALA A 85 2.29 18.92 -2.20
CA ALA A 85 2.37 19.92 -1.14
C ALA A 85 2.41 19.32 0.28
N GLY A 86 3.60 18.99 0.77
CA GLY A 86 3.90 18.83 2.21
C GLY A 86 2.89 18.02 3.05
N ILE A 87 2.43 18.61 4.17
CA ILE A 87 1.58 18.04 5.24
C ILE A 87 0.36 17.22 4.71
N ASN A 88 -0.05 17.44 3.47
CA ASN A 88 -1.12 16.69 2.81
C ASN A 88 -0.78 15.21 2.53
N ARG A 89 0.48 14.79 2.59
CA ARG A 89 0.87 13.39 2.31
C ARG A 89 0.39 12.40 3.36
N LEU A 90 0.46 12.76 4.65
CA LEU A 90 -0.03 11.89 5.72
C LEU A 90 -1.55 11.66 5.57
N ILE A 91 -2.29 12.74 5.29
CA ILE A 91 -3.74 12.70 5.07
C ILE A 91 -4.07 11.88 3.82
N LEU A 92 -3.32 12.08 2.72
CA LEU A 92 -3.45 11.30 1.49
C LEU A 92 -3.26 9.80 1.73
N LEU A 93 -2.19 9.41 2.43
CA LEU A 93 -1.91 8.00 2.71
C LEU A 93 -2.89 7.40 3.72
N LEU A 94 -3.36 8.19 4.70
CA LEU A 94 -4.42 7.77 5.61
C LEU A 94 -5.73 7.52 4.86
N ALA A 95 -6.17 8.45 4.00
CA ALA A 95 -7.35 8.29 3.17
C ALA A 95 -7.21 7.08 2.23
N THR A 96 -6.03 6.91 1.62
CA THR A 96 -5.71 5.73 0.79
C THR A 96 -5.79 4.44 1.60
N GLY A 97 -5.32 4.44 2.86
CA GLY A 97 -5.37 3.28 3.73
C GLY A 97 -6.78 2.92 4.18
N VAL A 98 -7.64 3.91 4.41
CA VAL A 98 -9.06 3.69 4.67
C VAL A 98 -9.72 3.05 3.44
N VAL A 99 -9.46 3.59 2.25
CA VAL A 99 -9.95 3.01 0.98
C VAL A 99 -9.45 1.57 0.81
N PHE A 100 -8.17 1.31 1.09
CA PHE A 100 -7.61 -0.03 1.06
C PHE A 100 -8.37 -0.99 1.97
N GLU A 101 -8.57 -0.65 3.25
CA GLU A 101 -9.24 -1.52 4.21
C GLU A 101 -10.71 -1.75 3.82
N ILE A 102 -11.42 -0.73 3.32
CA ILE A 102 -12.80 -0.88 2.85
C ILE A 102 -12.86 -1.90 1.70
N ILE A 103 -12.00 -1.76 0.69
CA ILE A 103 -11.98 -2.67 -0.46
C ILE A 103 -11.57 -4.07 -0.03
N PHE A 104 -10.53 -4.17 0.80
CA PHE A 104 -10.04 -5.44 1.32
C PHE A 104 -11.11 -6.16 2.16
N PHE A 105 -11.86 -5.43 2.97
CA PHE A 105 -12.97 -5.94 3.78
C PHE A 105 -14.10 -6.47 2.90
N LEU A 106 -14.57 -5.69 1.92
CA LEU A 106 -15.62 -6.09 0.98
C LEU A 106 -15.23 -7.36 0.22
N LEU A 107 -14.03 -7.40 -0.36
CA LEU A 107 -13.52 -8.58 -1.06
C LEU A 107 -13.33 -9.79 -0.13
N SER A 108 -13.00 -9.56 1.13
CA SER A 108 -12.82 -10.64 2.11
C SER A 108 -14.14 -11.27 2.55
N ILE A 109 -15.26 -10.54 2.48
CA ILE A 109 -16.60 -11.11 2.71
C ILE A 109 -16.98 -12.04 1.56
N GLU A 110 -16.77 -11.61 0.31
CA GLU A 110 -17.19 -12.31 -0.89
C GLU A 110 -16.25 -13.48 -1.25
N TYR A 111 -14.94 -13.26 -1.24
CA TYR A 111 -13.91 -14.21 -1.70
C TYR A 111 -13.03 -14.74 -0.56
N LYS A 112 -13.65 -15.27 0.50
CA LYS A 112 -13.01 -15.71 1.77
C LYS A 112 -11.76 -16.59 1.65
N LYS A 113 -11.62 -17.33 0.53
CA LYS A 113 -10.52 -18.27 0.29
C LYS A 113 -9.30 -17.65 -0.40
N ASN A 114 -9.43 -16.49 -1.07
CA ASN A 114 -8.36 -15.95 -1.91
C ASN A 114 -7.79 -14.61 -1.40
N ILE A 115 -7.36 -14.59 -0.12
CA ILE A 115 -6.82 -13.41 0.58
C ILE A 115 -5.76 -12.68 -0.25
N ARG A 116 -4.91 -13.44 -0.94
CA ARG A 116 -3.79 -12.87 -1.69
C ARG A 116 -4.27 -12.10 -2.93
N MET A 117 -5.24 -12.65 -3.65
CA MET A 117 -5.89 -11.94 -4.75
C MET A 117 -6.63 -10.71 -4.23
N ASN A 118 -7.33 -10.83 -3.10
CA ASN A 118 -8.01 -9.70 -2.46
C ASN A 118 -7.02 -8.58 -2.09
N THR A 119 -5.84 -8.94 -1.61
CA THR A 119 -4.77 -8.00 -1.27
C THR A 119 -4.25 -7.28 -2.52
N ILE A 120 -3.99 -8.02 -3.60
CA ILE A 120 -3.56 -7.45 -4.88
C ILE A 120 -4.60 -6.45 -5.40
N ILE A 121 -5.87 -6.84 -5.45
CA ILE A 121 -6.96 -5.99 -5.94
C ILE A 121 -7.12 -4.75 -5.05
N ALA A 122 -7.16 -4.92 -3.72
CA ALA A 122 -7.28 -3.81 -2.79
C ALA A 122 -6.11 -2.84 -2.88
N ALA A 123 -4.86 -3.33 -2.95
CA ALA A 123 -3.67 -2.51 -3.11
C ALA A 123 -3.65 -1.79 -4.46
N THR A 124 -4.08 -2.46 -5.52
CA THR A 124 -4.17 -1.90 -6.87
C THR A 124 -5.18 -0.76 -6.93
N ILE A 125 -6.41 -1.00 -6.47
CA ILE A 125 -7.47 0.00 -6.55
C ILE A 125 -7.17 1.19 -5.61
N SER A 126 -6.77 0.93 -4.36
CA SER A 126 -6.47 2.01 -3.41
C SER A 126 -5.32 2.91 -3.90
N ALA A 127 -4.21 2.33 -4.36
CA ALA A 127 -3.11 3.11 -4.92
C ALA A 127 -3.49 3.77 -6.26
N GLY A 128 -4.29 3.09 -7.08
CA GLY A 128 -4.84 3.63 -8.32
C GLY A 128 -5.69 4.88 -8.12
N LEU A 129 -6.39 4.98 -7.00
CA LEU A 129 -7.23 6.13 -6.62
C LEU A 129 -6.45 7.29 -6.00
N ILE A 130 -5.14 7.17 -5.76
CA ILE A 130 -4.32 8.25 -5.19
C ILE A 130 -4.48 9.59 -5.93
N PRO A 131 -4.45 9.68 -7.28
CA PRO A 131 -4.70 10.93 -8.00
C PRO A 131 -6.06 11.56 -7.71
N VAL A 132 -7.09 10.73 -7.58
CA VAL A 132 -8.46 11.19 -7.30
C VAL A 132 -8.54 11.71 -5.87
N ILE A 133 -8.02 10.95 -4.90
CA ILE A 133 -7.98 11.35 -3.49
C ILE A 133 -7.18 12.65 -3.34
N MET A 134 -6.02 12.75 -4.00
CA MET A 134 -5.19 13.93 -3.99
C MET A 134 -5.92 15.15 -4.56
N GLY A 135 -6.58 15.01 -5.71
CA GLY A 135 -7.37 16.09 -6.30
C GLY A 135 -8.50 16.54 -5.38
N LEU A 136 -9.24 15.60 -4.78
CA LEU A 136 -10.33 15.89 -3.84
C LEU A 136 -9.84 16.58 -2.56
N LEU A 137 -8.65 16.23 -2.06
CA LEU A 137 -8.03 16.88 -0.90
C LEU A 137 -7.61 18.33 -1.21
N TYR A 138 -7.36 18.68 -2.46
CA TYR A 138 -7.12 20.07 -2.85
C TYR A 138 -8.42 20.84 -3.09
N SER A 139 -9.24 20.39 -4.04
CA SER A 139 -10.61 20.90 -4.23
C SER A 139 -11.38 20.05 -5.26
N LEU A 140 -12.71 20.02 -5.12
CA LEU A 140 -13.60 19.42 -6.13
C LEU A 140 -13.48 20.13 -7.50
N GLU A 141 -13.20 21.43 -7.49
CA GLU A 141 -13.05 22.25 -8.69
C GLU A 141 -11.80 21.86 -9.51
N ILE A 142 -10.69 21.50 -8.85
CA ILE A 142 -9.49 21.01 -9.55
C ILE A 142 -9.79 19.69 -10.25
N VAL A 143 -10.50 18.78 -9.59
CA VAL A 143 -10.87 17.48 -10.17
C VAL A 143 -11.77 17.64 -11.39
N SER A 144 -12.77 18.53 -11.31
CA SER A 144 -13.69 18.75 -12.43
C SER A 144 -13.03 19.46 -13.61
N ARG A 145 -12.13 20.42 -13.36
CA ARG A 145 -11.37 21.13 -14.41
C ARG A 145 -10.26 20.29 -15.05
N MET A 146 -9.68 19.36 -14.30
CA MET A 146 -8.57 18.50 -14.74
C MET A 146 -8.98 17.03 -14.89
N ILE A 147 -10.24 16.76 -15.26
CA ILE A 147 -10.79 15.40 -15.28
C ILE A 147 -9.98 14.44 -16.17
N VAL A 148 -9.55 14.88 -17.36
CA VAL A 148 -8.76 14.06 -18.29
C VAL A 148 -7.38 13.74 -17.71
N PRO A 149 -6.56 14.72 -17.25
CA PRO A 149 -5.33 14.44 -16.53
C PRO A 149 -5.50 13.51 -15.32
N VAL A 150 -6.54 13.71 -14.51
CA VAL A 150 -6.80 12.89 -13.31
C VAL A 150 -7.10 11.44 -13.68
N ILE A 151 -7.95 11.21 -14.69
CA ILE A 151 -8.26 9.87 -15.19
C ILE A 151 -7.01 9.19 -15.77
N ASN A 152 -6.19 9.92 -16.55
CA ASN A 152 -4.96 9.37 -17.11
C ASN A 152 -3.97 8.96 -16.00
N LEU A 153 -3.81 9.80 -14.97
CA LEU A 153 -2.98 9.47 -13.81
C LEU A 153 -3.57 8.30 -13.01
N MET A 154 -4.89 8.20 -12.87
CA MET A 154 -5.57 7.09 -12.21
C MET A 154 -5.29 5.77 -12.94
N LEU A 155 -5.41 5.75 -14.27
CA LEU A 155 -5.13 4.57 -15.09
C LEU A 155 -3.65 4.17 -15.02
N LEU A 156 -2.73 5.15 -15.12
CA LEU A 156 -1.31 4.91 -14.96
C LEU A 156 -1.00 4.32 -13.58
N SER A 157 -1.62 4.87 -12.53
CA SER A 157 -1.44 4.40 -11.15
C SER A 157 -2.00 3.00 -10.95
N LEU A 158 -3.16 2.68 -11.53
CA LEU A 158 -3.75 1.34 -11.49
C LEU A 158 -2.81 0.30 -12.12
N VAL A 159 -2.31 0.55 -13.33
CA VAL A 159 -1.39 -0.39 -14.00
C VAL A 159 -0.10 -0.56 -13.21
N THR A 160 0.47 0.54 -12.73
CA THR A 160 1.71 0.55 -11.95
C THR A 160 1.55 -0.16 -10.60
N ALA A 161 0.44 0.09 -9.91
CA ALA A 161 0.10 -0.53 -8.64
C ALA A 161 -0.17 -2.03 -8.79
N PHE A 162 -0.82 -2.43 -9.89
CA PHE A 162 -1.01 -3.83 -10.24
C PHE A 162 0.33 -4.54 -10.44
N ALA A 163 1.25 -3.93 -11.20
CA ALA A 163 2.59 -4.48 -11.38
C ALA A 163 3.34 -4.63 -10.03
N GLY A 164 3.35 -3.58 -9.20
CA GLY A 164 4.01 -3.61 -7.89
C GLY A 164 3.44 -4.67 -6.94
N SER A 165 2.11 -4.77 -6.85
CA SER A 165 1.43 -5.78 -6.02
C SER A 165 1.65 -7.21 -6.54
N LEU A 166 1.65 -7.42 -7.86
CA LEU A 166 1.94 -8.72 -8.47
C LEU A 166 3.38 -9.17 -8.20
N ILE A 167 4.37 -8.28 -8.37
CA ILE A 167 5.79 -8.56 -8.06
C ILE A 167 5.93 -8.94 -6.57
N SER A 168 5.27 -8.21 -5.69
CA SER A 168 5.26 -8.50 -4.24
C SER A 168 4.68 -9.87 -3.92
N PHE A 169 3.57 -10.23 -4.56
CA PHE A 169 2.97 -11.55 -4.42
C PHE A 169 3.90 -12.67 -4.89
N LEU A 170 4.56 -12.50 -6.04
CA LEU A 170 5.52 -13.49 -6.57
C LEU A 170 6.73 -13.63 -5.64
N PHE A 171 7.25 -12.51 -5.12
CA PHE A 171 8.35 -12.49 -4.16
C PHE A 171 7.95 -13.19 -2.85
N TRP A 172 6.77 -12.89 -2.32
CA TRP A 172 6.20 -13.57 -1.17
C TRP A 172 6.03 -15.07 -1.38
N TYR A 173 5.56 -15.48 -2.56
CA TYR A 173 5.38 -16.90 -2.88
C TYR A 173 6.69 -17.68 -2.78
N ARG A 174 7.80 -17.08 -3.20
CA ARG A 174 9.15 -17.67 -3.02
C ARG A 174 9.56 -17.72 -1.55
N ILE A 175 9.33 -16.66 -0.79
CA ILE A 175 9.72 -16.60 0.64
C ILE A 175 8.95 -17.60 1.48
N LYS A 176 7.66 -17.82 1.20
CA LYS A 176 6.83 -18.79 1.95
C LYS A 176 7.42 -20.21 1.94
N ALA A 177 8.14 -20.59 0.88
CA ALA A 177 8.78 -21.89 0.76
C ALA A 177 10.06 -22.03 1.61
N THR A 178 10.55 -20.94 2.21
CA THR A 178 11.77 -20.96 3.02
C THR A 178 11.50 -21.36 4.48
N LYS A 179 12.48 -22.03 5.11
CA LYS A 179 12.41 -22.47 6.52
C LYS A 179 12.12 -21.32 7.51
N LEU A 180 12.49 -20.09 7.15
CA LEU A 180 12.32 -18.89 7.98
C LEU A 180 10.84 -18.57 8.22
N TYR A 181 10.00 -18.67 7.19
CA TYR A 181 8.55 -18.49 7.30
C TYR A 181 7.89 -19.60 8.12
N ILE A 182 8.29 -20.86 7.89
CA ILE A 182 7.77 -22.03 8.64
C ILE A 182 8.03 -21.84 10.15
N ARG A 183 9.25 -21.42 10.54
CA ARG A 183 9.55 -21.13 11.95
C ARG A 183 8.71 -19.97 12.51
N MET A 184 8.36 -18.95 11.71
CA MET A 184 7.46 -17.88 12.16
C MET A 184 6.03 -18.34 12.42
N VAL A 185 5.53 -19.29 11.62
CA VAL A 185 4.16 -19.81 11.72
C VAL A 185 4.02 -20.86 12.82
N TYR A 186 5.01 -21.76 12.96
CA TYR A 186 4.96 -22.92 13.86
C TYR A 186 5.48 -22.67 15.28
N MET A 187 6.21 -21.59 15.57
CA MET A 187 6.49 -21.18 16.96
C MET A 187 5.29 -20.49 17.64
N ASN A 188 4.14 -20.43 16.97
CA ASN A 188 2.87 -19.91 17.50
C ASN A 188 1.85 -21.04 17.79
N GLU A 189 2.31 -22.29 17.83
CA GLU A 189 1.65 -23.45 18.44
C GLU A 189 2.45 -23.84 19.68
#